data_AF-A0A6N9T777-F1
#
_entry.id   AF-A0A6N9T777-F1
#
_cell.length_a   1.000
_cell.length_b   1.000
_cell.length_c   1.000
_cell.angle_alpha   90.00
_cell.angle_beta   90.00
_cell.angle_gamma   90.00
#
_symmetry.space_group_name_H-M   'P 1'
#
loop_
_entity.id
_entity.type
_entity.pdbx_description
1 polymer ?
#
loop_
_entity_poly.entity_id
_entity_poly.type
_entity_poly.pdbx_seq_one_letter_code
_entity_poly.pdbx_strand_id
1 'polypeptide(L)'
;MSSKDKKPWPSLPSDEAAEQFVAEADLTAYDWSQIEPIHHEFDDKSARVTMRMPERQLAAIKLEAARRGMKYQRFMRELLDRGLQSLR
;
A
#
# COMPACT_ATOMS: atom_id res chain seq x y z
N MET A 1 18.20 -4.42 19.21
CA MET A 1 19.35 -4.12 18.33
C MET A 1 18.93 -3.02 17.38
N SER A 2 19.66 -1.91 17.37
CA SER A 2 19.31 -0.73 16.55
C SER A 2 19.58 -1.03 15.07
N SER A 3 18.79 -0.49 14.15
CA SER A 3 18.87 -0.74 12.69
C SER A 3 20.24 -0.41 12.07
N LYS A 4 21.06 0.41 12.76
CA LYS A 4 22.40 0.85 12.31
C LYS A 4 23.39 -0.27 11.97
N ASP A 5 23.23 -1.47 12.53
CA ASP A 5 24.17 -2.60 12.31
C ASP A 5 23.62 -3.65 11.33
N LYS A 6 22.44 -3.40 10.74
CA LYS A 6 21.77 -4.36 9.85
C LYS A 6 22.09 -4.09 8.38
N LYS A 7 22.12 -5.15 7.57
CA LYS A 7 22.38 -5.08 6.13
C LYS A 7 21.20 -4.42 5.41
N PRO A 8 21.44 -3.57 4.39
CA PRO A 8 20.34 -3.04 3.59
C PRO A 8 19.64 -4.16 2.80
N TRP A 9 18.36 -3.96 2.50
CA TRP A 9 17.59 -4.92 1.70
C TRP A 9 18.18 -5.04 0.27
N PRO A 10 18.37 -6.25 -0.27
CA PRO A 10 18.98 -6.44 -1.59
C PRO A 10 17.99 -6.15 -2.74
N SER A 11 18.52 -5.91 -3.93
CA SER A 11 17.73 -5.87 -5.17
C SER A 11 17.48 -7.29 -5.67
N LEU A 12 16.20 -7.66 -5.82
CA LEU A 12 15.76 -8.99 -6.27
C LEU A 12 14.94 -8.79 -7.57
N PRO A 13 15.58 -8.93 -8.75
CA PRO A 13 14.97 -8.53 -10.02
C PRO A 13 13.98 -9.54 -10.61
N SER A 14 13.90 -10.76 -10.06
CA SER A 14 12.95 -11.80 -10.46
C SER A 14 12.43 -12.56 -9.26
N ASP A 15 11.28 -13.21 -9.44
CA ASP A 15 10.67 -14.06 -8.42
C ASP A 15 11.59 -15.23 -8.05
N GLU A 16 12.23 -15.87 -9.03
CA GLU A 16 13.19 -16.96 -8.78
C GLU A 16 14.41 -16.49 -7.95
N ALA A 17 14.90 -15.27 -8.20
CA ALA A 17 15.99 -14.70 -7.41
C ALA A 17 15.55 -14.39 -5.97
N ALA A 18 14.29 -13.97 -5.79
CA ALA A 18 13.72 -13.75 -4.47
C ALA A 18 13.53 -15.06 -3.71
N GLU A 19 13.05 -16.12 -4.37
CA GLU A 19 12.89 -17.45 -3.79
C GLU A 19 14.22 -18.02 -3.30
N GLN A 20 15.25 -17.98 -4.16
CA GLN A 20 16.61 -18.42 -3.79
C GLN A 20 17.16 -17.61 -2.62
N PHE A 21 17.00 -16.29 -2.65
CA PHE A 21 17.46 -15.42 -1.57
C PHE A 21 16.80 -15.78 -0.23
N VAL A 22 15.48 -15.95 -0.19
CA VAL A 22 14.76 -16.29 1.03
C VAL A 22 15.12 -17.68 1.55
N ALA A 23 15.42 -18.63 0.65
CA ALA A 23 15.82 -19.98 1.04
C ALA A 23 17.19 -20.03 1.73
N GLU A 24 18.11 -19.12 1.35
CA GLU A 24 19.51 -19.18 1.78
C GLU A 24 19.90 -18.10 2.80
N ALA A 25 19.22 -16.95 2.81
CA ALA A 25 19.61 -15.81 3.62
C ALA A 25 19.02 -15.85 5.05
N ASP A 26 19.84 -15.48 6.03
CA ASP A 26 19.34 -15.14 7.36
C ASP A 26 18.69 -13.75 7.34
N LEU A 27 17.36 -13.74 7.28
CA LEU A 27 16.54 -12.53 7.22
C LEU A 27 16.61 -11.65 8.48
N THR A 28 17.10 -12.17 9.61
CA THR A 28 17.22 -11.38 10.85
C THR A 28 18.32 -10.31 10.78
N ALA A 29 19.31 -10.54 9.91
CA ALA A 29 20.46 -9.67 9.67
C ALA A 29 20.14 -8.44 8.81
N TYR A 30 18.96 -8.37 8.20
CA TYR A 30 18.56 -7.29 7.28
C TYR A 30 17.74 -6.20 7.97
N ASP A 31 17.90 -4.97 7.48
CA ASP A 31 17.15 -3.81 7.94
C ASP A 31 15.75 -3.82 7.32
N TRP A 32 14.76 -3.79 8.21
CA TRP A 32 13.35 -3.84 7.89
C TRP A 32 12.66 -2.48 8.10
N SER A 33 13.41 -1.43 8.47
CA SER A 33 12.84 -0.10 8.74
C SER A 33 12.22 0.57 7.52
N GLN A 34 12.57 0.09 6.31
CA GLN A 34 12.09 0.61 5.03
C GLN A 34 10.89 -0.18 4.49
N ILE A 35 10.42 -1.22 5.19
CA ILE A 35 9.18 -1.89 4.76
C ILE A 35 8.01 -0.93 5.01
N GLU A 36 7.31 -0.58 3.94
CA GLU A 36 5.99 0.03 4.06
C GLU A 36 4.92 -1.08 4.02
N PRO A 37 3.99 -1.13 4.99
CA PRO A 37 2.85 -2.03 4.92
C PRO A 37 2.03 -1.71 3.67
N ILE A 38 2.04 -2.60 2.68
CA ILE A 38 1.14 -2.50 1.55
C ILE A 38 -0.17 -3.16 1.96
N HIS A 39 -1.21 -2.36 2.19
CA HIS A 39 -2.56 -2.86 2.31
C HIS A 39 -3.05 -3.29 0.92
N HIS A 40 -2.82 -4.56 0.55
CA HIS A 40 -3.57 -5.17 -0.55
C HIS A 40 -5.05 -5.18 -0.15
N GLU A 41 -5.95 -4.77 -1.06
CA GLU A 41 -7.41 -4.86 -0.87
C GLU A 41 -7.81 -6.35 -0.78
N PHE A 42 -7.63 -6.98 0.39
CA PHE A 42 -7.91 -8.40 0.62
C PHE A 42 -9.38 -8.68 0.93
N ASP A 43 -10.16 -7.66 1.31
CA ASP A 43 -11.57 -7.84 1.62
C ASP A 43 -12.44 -7.83 0.36
N ASP A 44 -13.37 -8.79 0.30
CA ASP A 44 -14.37 -8.86 -0.74
C ASP A 44 -15.21 -7.59 -0.80
N LYS A 45 -15.43 -7.08 -2.02
CA LYS A 45 -16.22 -5.87 -2.32
C LYS A 45 -17.72 -6.17 -2.21
N SER A 46 -18.15 -6.70 -1.08
CA SER A 46 -19.50 -7.23 -0.81
C SER A 46 -20.53 -6.14 -0.47
N ALA A 47 -20.08 -4.99 0.04
CA ALA A 47 -20.93 -3.87 0.43
C ALA A 47 -20.90 -2.72 -0.59
N ARG A 48 -22.02 -2.01 -0.74
CA ARG A 48 -22.15 -0.82 -1.60
C ARG A 48 -22.56 0.40 -0.78
N VAL A 49 -21.90 1.52 -1.05
CA VAL A 49 -22.29 2.84 -0.53
C VAL A 49 -22.93 3.65 -1.65
N THR A 50 -24.07 4.28 -1.39
CA THR A 50 -24.71 5.26 -2.27
C THR A 50 -24.86 6.56 -1.50
N MET A 51 -24.26 7.64 -1.99
CA MET A 51 -24.27 8.95 -1.34
C MET A 51 -24.41 10.09 -2.35
N ARG A 52 -24.89 11.24 -1.88
CA ARG A 52 -24.89 12.51 -2.64
C ARG A 52 -23.72 13.37 -2.16
N MET A 53 -23.09 14.08 -3.09
CA MET A 53 -22.01 15.04 -2.80
C MET A 53 -22.01 16.19 -3.81
N PRO A 54 -21.44 17.36 -3.46
CA PRO A 54 -21.20 18.45 -4.41
C PRO A 54 -20.37 18.00 -5.61
N GLU A 55 -20.75 18.47 -6.80
CA GLU A 55 -20.06 18.13 -8.05
C GLU A 55 -18.57 18.48 -8.01
N ARG A 56 -18.24 19.64 -7.43
CA ARG A 56 -16.85 20.09 -7.28
C ARG A 56 -15.99 19.11 -6.49
N GLN A 57 -16.55 18.46 -5.46
CA GLN A 57 -15.82 17.47 -4.67
C GLN A 57 -15.57 16.19 -5.48
N LEU A 58 -16.59 15.70 -6.17
CA LEU A 58 -16.45 14.53 -7.03
C LEU A 58 -15.41 14.76 -8.15
N ALA A 59 -15.40 15.95 -8.74
CA ALA A 59 -14.42 16.34 -9.74
C ALA A 59 -12.98 16.33 -9.18
N ALA A 60 -12.77 16.89 -7.99
CA ALA A 60 -11.47 16.89 -7.33
C ALA A 60 -10.95 15.47 -7.03
N ILE A 61 -11.82 14.58 -6.56
CA ILE A 61 -11.48 13.17 -6.31
C ILE A 61 -11.05 12.47 -7.60
N LYS A 62 -11.80 12.67 -8.70
CA LYS A 62 -11.46 12.07 -10.01
C LYS A 62 -10.13 12.58 -10.55
N LEU A 63 -9.87 13.88 -10.43
CA LEU A 63 -8.62 14.49 -10.86
C LEU A 63 -7.42 13.90 -10.11
N GLU A 64 -7.52 13.79 -8.79
CA GLU A 64 -6.44 13.24 -7.97
C GLU A 64 -6.22 11.73 -8.24
N ALA A 65 -7.29 10.98 -8.45
CA ALA A 65 -7.19 9.57 -8.86
C ALA A 65 -6.47 9.41 -10.21
N ALA A 66 -6.78 10.27 -11.19
CA ALA A 66 -6.10 10.28 -12.48
C ALA A 66 -4.61 10.63 -12.34
N ARG A 67 -4.27 11.61 -11.50
CA ARG A 67 -2.89 12.00 -11.19
C ARG A 67 -2.07 10.84 -10.60
N ARG A 68 -2.72 9.93 -9.87
CA ARG A 68 -2.12 8.73 -9.27
C ARG A 68 -2.24 7.47 -10.15
N GLY A 69 -2.75 7.58 -11.38
CA GLY A 69 -2.88 6.44 -12.29
C GLY A 69 -3.88 5.37 -11.83
N MET A 70 -4.89 5.74 -11.05
CA MET A 70 -5.81 4.79 -10.40
C MET A 70 -7.28 5.09 -10.71
N LYS A 71 -8.13 4.05 -10.72
CA LYS A 71 -9.59 4.22 -10.88
C LYS A 71 -10.15 5.02 -9.69
N TYR A 72 -11.01 6.01 -9.94
CA TYR A 72 -11.55 6.88 -8.88
C TYR A 72 -12.27 6.10 -7.76
N GLN A 73 -12.92 4.98 -8.05
CA GLN A 73 -13.54 4.12 -7.03
C GLN A 73 -12.51 3.48 -6.08
N ARG A 74 -11.34 3.10 -6.60
CA ARG A 74 -10.23 2.60 -5.77
C ARG A 74 -9.70 3.73 -4.88
N PHE A 75 -9.56 4.92 -5.44
CA PHE A 75 -9.11 6.09 -4.69
C PHE A 75 -10.08 6.49 -3.58
N MET A 76 -11.39 6.44 -3.83
CA MET A 76 -12.39 6.69 -2.78
C MET A 76 -12.28 5.70 -1.63
N ARG A 77 -12.05 4.40 -1.90
CA ARG A 77 -11.86 3.41 -0.82
C ARG A 77 -10.61 3.71 -0.01
N GLU A 78 -9.51 4.03 -0.67
CA GLU A 78 -8.25 4.40 -0.01
C GLU A 78 -8.41 5.65 0.88
N LEU A 79 -9.14 6.67 0.40
CA LEU A 79 -9.43 7.87 1.19
C LEU A 79 -10.27 7.54 2.43
N LEU A 80 -11.29 6.69 2.29
CA LEU A 80 -12.13 6.26 3.41
C LEU A 80 -11.33 5.44 4.43
N ASP A 81 -10.49 4.51 3.97
CA ASP A 81 -9.64 3.69 4.85
C ASP A 81 -8.65 4.55 5.65
N ARG A 82 -7.93 5.47 4.98
CA ARG A 82 -7.06 6.45 5.65
C ARG A 82 -7.82 7.29 6.69
N GLY A 83 -9.04 7.71 6.34
CA GLY A 83 -9.92 8.43 7.28
C GLY A 83 -10.24 7.57 8.50
N LEU A 84 -10.64 6.31 8.31
CA LEU A 84 -10.93 5.38 9.41
C LEU A 84 -9.71 5.10 10.28
N GLN A 85 -8.52 4.99 9.69
CA GLN A 85 -7.27 4.80 10.43
C GLN A 85 -6.95 6.00 11.33
N SER A 86 -7.27 7.23 10.89
CA SER A 86 -7.09 8.45 11.70
C SER A 86 -8.02 8.57 12.91
N LEU A 87 -9.05 7.71 13.00
CA LEU A 87 -9.99 7.69 14.12
C LEU A 87 -9.54 6.72 15.25
N ARG A 88 -8.44 5.99 15.05
CA ARG A 88 -7.91 5.00 16.01
C ARG A 88 -6.89 5.59 16.96
#